data_AF-A0A7J8B0A1-F1
#
_entry.id   AF-A0A7J8B0A1-F1
#
_cell.length_a   1.000
_cell.length_b   1.000
_cell.length_c   1.000
_cell.angle_alpha   90.00
_cell.angle_beta   90.00
_cell.angle_gamma   90.00
#
_symmetry.space_group_name_H-M   'P 1'
#
loop_
_entity.id
_entity.type
_entity.pdbx_description
1 polymer ?
#
loop_
_entity_poly.entity_id
_entity_poly.type
_entity_poly.pdbx_seq_one_letter_code
_entity_poly.pdbx_strand_id
1 'polypeptide(L)'
;MPLQVSDYSWQQTESAVFLSVPLRGVSVRDADVFCAENYLKVNFAPFLFEVFLYAPIDDESSQAKIGNDTIVFTLRKKEAVMWEALSVSGGRNSENIFSEKLKEDSIPAPRSTGSIQVNFTPRVFPTALRESRVAEEEEWLHKQAEARRTMNTDIPELSDLKEEEKNPEWLKDKGNKLFATENYLAAINAYNLAIRLNNKIPLLYLNRAACHLKLKNLHKAIEDSSKALELLTPPVPDNANARMKAHVRRGTAFCQLELYVEGLQDYEAALKIDPSNKIVQNDAEKIRNIIQGTEVKS
;
A
#
# COMPACT_ATOMS: atom_id res chain seq x y z
N MET A 1 -19.08 -31.49 -0.56
CA MET A 1 -19.03 -31.80 0.89
C MET A 1 -17.88 -32.77 1.09
N PRO A 2 -16.96 -32.53 2.05
CA PRO A 2 -15.88 -33.46 2.32
C PRO A 2 -16.43 -34.78 2.87
N LEU A 3 -15.81 -35.89 2.49
CA LEU A 3 -16.18 -37.24 2.94
C LEU A 3 -15.55 -37.50 4.31
N GLN A 4 -16.38 -37.77 5.32
CA GLN A 4 -15.92 -38.07 6.67
C GLN A 4 -15.25 -39.44 6.73
N VAL A 5 -14.05 -39.49 7.30
CA VAL A 5 -13.25 -40.71 7.48
C VAL A 5 -13.64 -41.35 8.81
N SER A 6 -14.27 -42.52 8.77
CA SER A 6 -14.68 -43.27 9.98
C SER A 6 -13.79 -44.48 10.26
N ASP A 7 -12.94 -44.85 9.31
CA ASP A 7 -11.97 -45.94 9.38
C ASP A 7 -10.66 -45.49 10.04
N TYR A 8 -10.70 -45.20 11.33
CA TYR A 8 -9.49 -44.95 12.13
C TYR A 8 -9.30 -46.04 13.17
N SER A 9 -8.05 -46.32 13.55
CA SER A 9 -7.73 -47.19 14.68
C SER A 9 -6.93 -46.42 15.72
N TRP A 10 -7.25 -46.62 17.00
CA TRP A 10 -6.54 -45.96 18.08
C TRP A 10 -6.20 -46.94 19.19
N GLN A 11 -5.09 -46.66 19.86
CA GLN A 11 -4.58 -47.38 21.02
C GLN A 11 -4.11 -46.36 22.06
N GLN A 12 -3.98 -46.75 23.31
CA GLN A 12 -3.52 -45.83 24.35
C GLN A 12 -2.63 -46.53 25.38
N THR A 13 -1.80 -45.71 26.01
CA THR A 13 -1.14 -45.99 27.28
C THR A 13 -1.62 -44.97 28.32
N GLU A 14 -1.19 -45.12 29.57
CA GLU A 14 -1.50 -44.15 30.63
C GLU A 14 -1.02 -42.73 30.26
N SER A 15 0.07 -42.60 29.51
CA SER A 15 0.70 -41.32 29.19
C SER A 15 0.48 -40.82 27.75
N ALA A 16 0.00 -41.65 26.82
CA ALA A 16 -0.09 -41.31 25.40
C ALA A 16 -1.25 -41.99 24.68
N VAL A 17 -1.69 -41.41 23.57
CA VAL A 17 -2.66 -41.96 22.62
C VAL A 17 -2.01 -42.10 21.26
N PHE A 18 -2.16 -43.28 20.67
CA PHE A 18 -1.72 -43.58 19.32
C PHE A 18 -2.94 -43.65 18.41
N LEU A 19 -3.00 -42.81 17.39
CA LEU A 19 -4.11 -42.77 16.44
C LEU A 19 -3.59 -42.95 15.02
N SER A 20 -4.16 -43.91 14.30
CA SER A 20 -3.82 -44.24 12.91
C SER A 20 -4.99 -43.90 11.99
N VAL A 21 -4.76 -42.97 11.05
CA VAL A 21 -5.74 -42.52 10.06
C VAL A 21 -5.23 -42.87 8.64
N PRO A 22 -5.95 -43.71 7.87
CA PRO A 22 -5.54 -44.09 6.52
C PRO A 22 -5.76 -42.94 5.52
N LEU A 23 -4.76 -42.67 4.68
CA LEU A 23 -4.75 -41.58 3.69
C LEU A 23 -5.33 -41.97 2.32
N ARG A 24 -5.71 -43.25 2.12
CA ARG A 24 -6.34 -43.76 0.89
C ARG A 24 -5.63 -43.33 -0.42
N GLY A 25 -4.30 -43.31 -0.42
CA GLY A 25 -3.48 -42.98 -1.59
C GLY A 25 -3.23 -41.48 -1.82
N VAL A 26 -3.60 -40.60 -0.89
CA VAL A 26 -3.28 -39.17 -0.97
C VAL A 26 -1.83 -38.90 -0.57
N SER A 27 -1.16 -38.04 -1.34
CA SER A 27 0.24 -37.67 -1.12
C SER A 27 0.41 -36.83 0.15
N VAL A 28 1.57 -36.96 0.81
CA VAL A 28 1.90 -36.21 2.05
C VAL A 28 1.81 -34.69 1.86
N ARG A 29 1.98 -34.20 0.63
CA ARG A 29 1.94 -32.77 0.31
C ARG A 29 0.52 -32.19 0.30
N ASP A 30 -0.48 -33.05 0.11
CA ASP A 30 -1.89 -32.65 -0.03
C ASP A 30 -2.70 -32.92 1.25
N ALA A 31 -2.05 -33.45 2.29
CA ALA A 31 -2.64 -33.66 3.61
C ALA A 31 -2.29 -32.49 4.54
N ASP A 32 -3.32 -31.79 5.02
CA ASP A 32 -3.22 -30.72 6.00
C ASP A 32 -3.62 -31.26 7.38
N VAL A 33 -2.72 -31.13 8.37
CA VAL A 33 -2.87 -31.68 9.72
C VAL A 33 -2.88 -30.55 10.71
N PHE A 34 -3.95 -30.46 11.49
CA PHE A 34 -4.12 -29.48 12.56
C PHE A 34 -4.33 -30.21 13.89
N CYS A 35 -3.47 -29.92 14.87
CA CYS A 35 -3.51 -30.48 16.22
C CYS A 35 -3.60 -29.32 17.22
N ALA A 36 -4.55 -29.42 18.14
CA ALA A 36 -4.72 -28.52 19.27
C ALA A 36 -5.10 -29.34 20.52
N GLU A 37 -5.00 -28.72 21.69
CA GLU A 37 -5.16 -29.39 22.99
C GLU A 37 -6.36 -30.35 23.10
N ASN A 38 -7.53 -29.99 22.54
CA ASN A 38 -8.75 -30.80 22.62
C ASN A 38 -9.30 -31.20 21.25
N TYR A 39 -8.55 -30.99 20.18
CA TYR A 39 -9.09 -31.09 18.82
C TYR A 39 -8.03 -31.51 17.81
N LEU A 40 -8.37 -32.50 17.00
CA LEU A 40 -7.52 -32.99 15.92
C LEU A 40 -8.31 -33.00 14.61
N LYS A 41 -7.70 -32.44 13.58
CA LYS A 41 -8.26 -32.38 12.23
C LYS A 41 -7.22 -32.77 11.20
N VAL A 42 -7.61 -33.63 10.27
CA VAL A 42 -6.81 -33.99 9.10
C VAL A 42 -7.66 -33.79 7.86
N ASN A 43 -7.22 -32.90 6.98
CA ASN A 43 -7.90 -32.61 5.72
C ASN A 43 -7.05 -33.13 4.56
N PHE A 44 -7.59 -34.05 3.78
CA PHE A 44 -6.93 -34.61 2.60
C PHE A 44 -7.98 -34.82 1.52
N ALA A 45 -8.17 -33.83 0.66
CA ALA A 45 -9.31 -33.76 -0.26
C ALA A 45 -9.44 -35.03 -1.12
N PRO A 46 -10.64 -35.63 -1.24
CA PRO A 46 -11.95 -35.15 -0.78
C PRO A 46 -12.32 -35.51 0.67
N PHE A 47 -11.42 -36.08 1.46
CA PHE A 47 -11.68 -36.62 2.79
C PHE A 47 -11.35 -35.62 3.91
N LEU A 48 -12.09 -35.73 5.02
CA LEU A 48 -11.87 -34.98 6.25
C LEU A 48 -12.00 -35.92 7.45
N PHE A 49 -11.02 -35.90 8.32
CA PHE A 49 -11.08 -36.51 9.64
C PHE A 49 -11.11 -35.41 10.70
N GLU A 50 -12.06 -35.47 11.61
CA GLU A 50 -12.26 -34.49 12.67
C GLU A 50 -12.65 -35.20 13.96
N VAL A 51 -11.93 -34.93 15.04
CA VAL A 51 -12.23 -35.51 16.36
C VAL A 51 -11.96 -34.51 17.47
N PHE A 52 -12.93 -34.40 18.39
CA PHE A 52 -12.74 -33.75 19.69
C PHE A 52 -12.22 -34.79 20.67
N LEU A 53 -11.05 -34.55 21.23
CA LEU A 53 -10.38 -35.49 22.14
C LEU A 53 -11.13 -35.53 23.48
N TYR A 54 -11.09 -36.69 24.15
CA TYR A 54 -11.73 -36.88 25.46
C TYR A 54 -11.16 -35.96 26.56
N ALA A 55 -9.85 -35.72 26.53
CA ALA A 55 -9.12 -34.90 27.50
C ALA A 55 -7.97 -34.16 26.81
N PRO A 56 -7.44 -33.08 27.42
CA PRO A 56 -6.40 -32.26 26.80
C PRO A 56 -5.08 -33.01 26.62
N ILE A 57 -4.50 -32.83 25.43
CA ILE A 57 -3.16 -33.30 25.06
C ILE A 57 -2.16 -32.14 25.09
N ASP A 58 -0.88 -32.50 25.23
CA ASP A 58 0.22 -31.57 25.13
C ASP A 58 0.68 -31.47 23.67
N ASP A 59 0.36 -30.35 23.02
CA ASP A 59 0.63 -30.11 21.60
C ASP A 59 2.14 -30.08 21.29
N GLU A 60 2.98 -29.62 22.23
CA GLU A 60 4.43 -29.49 22.01
C GLU A 60 5.16 -30.84 22.01
N SER A 61 4.70 -31.79 22.83
CA SER A 61 5.31 -33.11 22.94
C SER A 61 4.64 -34.18 22.07
N SER A 62 3.53 -33.84 21.42
CA SER A 62 2.81 -34.69 20.48
C SER A 62 3.45 -34.66 19.09
N GLN A 63 3.46 -35.80 18.40
CA GLN A 63 4.09 -35.93 17.08
C GLN A 63 3.16 -36.62 16.08
N ALA A 64 3.16 -36.16 14.84
CA ALA A 64 2.49 -36.83 13.73
C ALA A 64 3.54 -37.36 12.73
N LYS A 65 3.47 -38.65 12.42
CA LYS A 65 4.32 -39.28 11.40
C LYS A 65 3.45 -39.73 10.25
N ILE A 66 3.81 -39.28 9.04
CA ILE A 66 3.09 -39.63 7.82
C ILE A 66 3.96 -40.62 7.04
N GLY A 67 3.45 -41.82 6.76
CA GLY A 67 4.17 -42.85 6.00
C GLY A 67 3.31 -44.04 5.64
N ASN A 68 3.63 -44.73 4.54
CA ASN A 68 2.93 -45.95 4.09
C ASN A 68 1.40 -45.79 4.03
N ASP A 69 0.92 -44.74 3.34
CA ASP A 69 -0.51 -44.40 3.18
C ASP A 69 -1.31 -44.26 4.49
N THR A 70 -0.65 -44.01 5.63
CA THR A 70 -1.28 -43.82 6.94
C THR A 70 -0.61 -42.67 7.70
N ILE A 71 -1.40 -41.86 8.40
CA ILE A 71 -0.91 -40.92 9.40
C ILE A 71 -1.00 -41.57 10.76
N VAL A 72 0.13 -41.64 11.47
CA VAL A 72 0.22 -42.11 12.84
C VAL A 72 0.50 -40.93 13.76
N PHE A 73 -0.46 -40.61 14.62
CA PHE A 73 -0.33 -39.63 15.68
C PHE A 73 0.14 -40.29 16.96
N THR A 74 1.12 -39.68 17.62
CA THR A 74 1.55 -39.98 18.99
C THR A 74 1.22 -38.75 19.83
N LEU A 75 0.04 -38.75 20.44
CA LEU A 75 -0.47 -37.64 21.24
C LEU A 75 -0.12 -37.88 22.71
N ARG A 76 0.56 -36.93 23.37
CA ARG A 76 0.86 -37.04 24.80
C ARG A 76 -0.27 -36.44 25.62
N LYS A 77 -0.75 -37.19 26.62
CA LYS A 77 -1.82 -36.71 27.52
C LYS A 77 -1.22 -35.72 28.52
N LYS A 78 -1.92 -34.60 28.80
CA LYS A 78 -1.52 -33.71 29.91
C LYS A 78 -1.70 -34.38 31.27
N GLU A 79 -2.74 -35.22 31.38
CA GLU A 79 -3.04 -35.99 32.57
C GLU A 79 -2.90 -37.49 32.28
N ALA A 80 -2.19 -38.22 33.14
CA ALA A 80 -1.94 -39.65 32.97
C ALA A 80 -3.19 -40.47 33.36
N VAL A 81 -4.23 -40.42 32.52
CA VAL A 81 -5.54 -41.06 32.74
C VAL A 81 -5.91 -41.92 31.53
N MET A 82 -6.44 -43.12 31.77
CA MET A 82 -6.99 -43.97 30.70
C MET A 82 -8.31 -43.39 30.19
N TRP A 83 -8.41 -43.21 28.87
CA TRP A 83 -9.61 -42.66 28.24
C TRP A 83 -10.62 -43.76 27.95
N GLU A 84 -11.89 -43.56 28.31
CA GLU A 84 -12.95 -44.53 28.02
C GLU A 84 -13.33 -44.55 26.53
N ALA A 85 -13.14 -43.42 25.83
CA ALA A 85 -13.33 -43.26 24.40
C ALA A 85 -12.30 -42.26 23.84
N LEU A 86 -12.04 -42.30 22.53
CA LEU A 86 -11.17 -41.32 21.87
C LEU A 86 -11.79 -39.90 21.87
N SER A 87 -13.12 -39.84 21.79
CA SER A 87 -13.89 -38.60 21.82
C SER A 87 -14.91 -38.58 22.95
N VAL A 88 -15.23 -37.37 23.42
CA VAL A 88 -16.39 -37.18 24.28
C VAL A 88 -17.63 -37.55 23.47
N SER A 89 -18.37 -38.57 23.91
CA SER A 89 -19.65 -38.98 23.33
C SER A 89 -20.75 -37.94 23.63
N GLY A 90 -20.57 -36.71 23.16
CA GLY A 90 -21.65 -35.74 22.96
C GLY A 90 -22.42 -36.09 21.70
N GLY A 91 -23.05 -37.27 21.69
CA GLY A 91 -23.96 -37.66 20.63
C GLY A 91 -25.04 -36.61 20.47
N ARG A 92 -25.13 -36.04 19.26
CA ARG A 92 -26.34 -35.41 18.75
C ARG A 92 -27.50 -36.40 18.88
N ASN A 93 -28.25 -36.31 19.98
CA ASN A 93 -29.64 -36.73 20.04
C ASN A 93 -30.46 -35.49 20.39
N SER A 94 -31.17 -34.98 19.38
CA SER A 94 -32.28 -34.06 19.56
C SER A 94 -33.38 -34.79 20.33
N GLU A 95 -33.46 -34.61 21.65
CA GLU A 95 -34.72 -34.68 22.42
C GLU A 95 -34.46 -34.35 23.91
N ASN A 96 -35.25 -33.38 24.41
CA ASN A 96 -35.65 -33.20 25.81
C ASN A 96 -34.57 -32.87 26.87
N ILE A 97 -34.20 -31.59 26.96
CA ILE A 97 -33.35 -31.00 28.02
C ILE A 97 -34.14 -30.45 29.24
N PHE A 98 -35.47 -30.55 29.28
CA PHE A 98 -36.26 -30.12 30.43
C PHE A 98 -37.00 -31.28 31.09
N SER A 99 -36.32 -32.02 31.95
CA SER A 99 -36.97 -32.76 33.05
C SER A 99 -35.98 -33.20 34.12
N GLU A 100 -35.20 -32.27 34.68
CA GLU A 100 -34.66 -32.48 36.03
C GLU A 100 -35.63 -31.91 37.07
N LYS A 101 -36.22 -32.84 37.82
CA LYS A 101 -37.06 -32.62 39.00
C LYS A 101 -36.33 -31.75 40.02
N LEU A 102 -36.69 -30.47 40.07
CA LEU A 102 -36.41 -29.63 41.24
C LEU A 102 -37.35 -30.07 42.37
N LYS A 103 -36.75 -30.46 43.50
CA LYS A 103 -37.42 -30.85 44.73
C LYS A 103 -38.36 -29.72 45.19
N GLU A 104 -39.66 -30.01 45.22
CA GLU A 104 -40.69 -29.23 45.90
C GLU A 104 -40.46 -29.30 47.41
N ASP A 105 -39.67 -28.38 47.97
CA ASP A 105 -39.79 -28.04 49.38
C ASP A 105 -39.24 -26.63 49.58
N SER A 106 -40.11 -25.74 50.10
CA SER A 106 -39.90 -24.32 50.47
C SER A 106 -40.17 -23.23 49.42
N ILE A 107 -41.39 -23.18 48.86
CA ILE A 107 -41.89 -21.92 48.27
C ILE A 107 -42.70 -21.16 49.34
N PRO A 108 -42.24 -20.00 49.83
CA PRO A 108 -43.03 -19.17 50.74
C PRO A 108 -44.23 -18.55 50.01
N ALA A 109 -45.35 -18.35 50.74
CA ALA A 109 -46.61 -17.88 50.16
C ALA A 109 -46.45 -16.52 49.42
N PRO A 110 -47.10 -16.33 48.25
CA PRO A 110 -47.01 -15.09 47.49
C PRO A 110 -47.57 -13.89 48.27
N ARG A 111 -46.89 -12.75 48.24
CA ARG A 111 -47.36 -11.50 48.86
C ARG A 111 -48.51 -10.89 48.04
N SER A 112 -49.43 -10.19 48.70
CA SER A 112 -50.61 -9.56 48.07
C SER A 112 -50.23 -8.51 47.02
N THR A 113 -51.00 -8.48 45.92
CA THR A 113 -50.74 -7.60 44.77
C THR A 113 -51.12 -6.14 45.08
N GLY A 114 -50.25 -5.21 44.68
CA GLY A 114 -50.53 -3.78 44.64
C GLY A 114 -50.03 -3.20 43.32
N SER A 115 -50.80 -2.30 42.71
CA SER A 115 -50.40 -1.63 41.47
C SER A 115 -49.40 -0.52 41.79
N ILE A 116 -48.16 -0.68 41.34
CA ILE A 116 -47.13 0.36 41.44
C ILE A 116 -47.21 1.18 40.15
N GLN A 117 -47.43 2.49 40.27
CA GLN A 117 -47.32 3.37 39.11
C GLN A 117 -45.84 3.56 38.74
N VAL A 118 -45.46 3.05 37.57
CA VAL A 118 -44.11 3.16 37.03
C VAL A 118 -44.13 4.25 35.97
N ASN A 119 -43.42 5.35 36.23
CA ASN A 119 -43.17 6.37 35.22
C ASN A 119 -41.91 5.99 34.44
N PHE A 120 -42.09 5.57 33.19
CA PHE A 120 -40.96 5.20 32.33
C PHE A 120 -40.28 6.45 31.78
N THR A 121 -39.00 6.60 32.07
CA THR A 121 -38.14 7.56 31.39
C THR A 121 -38.00 7.13 29.93
N PRO A 122 -38.29 8.00 28.94
CA PRO A 122 -38.21 7.64 27.54
C PRO A 122 -36.78 7.22 27.19
N ARG A 123 -36.65 6.00 26.67
CA ARG A 123 -35.37 5.41 26.30
C ARG A 123 -34.99 5.93 24.92
N VAL A 124 -34.35 7.09 24.88
CA VAL A 124 -33.72 7.58 23.65
C VAL A 124 -32.40 6.84 23.51
N PHE A 125 -32.37 5.85 22.63
CA PHE A 125 -31.10 5.36 22.11
C PHE A 125 -30.66 6.40 21.06
N PRO A 126 -29.58 7.18 21.30
CA PRO A 126 -28.94 7.86 20.20
C PRO A 126 -28.36 6.75 19.33
N THR A 127 -29.15 6.26 18.37
CA THR A 127 -28.57 5.54 17.24
C THR A 127 -27.55 6.51 16.70
N ALA A 128 -26.26 6.16 16.76
CA ALA A 128 -25.25 6.96 16.09
C ALA A 128 -25.79 7.13 14.67
N LEU A 129 -26.17 8.37 14.31
CA LEU A 129 -26.49 8.67 12.92
C LEU A 129 -25.24 8.18 12.21
N ARG A 130 -25.36 7.13 11.40
CA ARG A 130 -24.29 6.73 10.51
C ARG A 130 -24.05 7.99 9.70
N GLU A 131 -23.01 8.75 10.06
CA GLU A 131 -22.57 9.89 9.29
C GLU A 131 -22.40 9.32 7.90
N SER A 132 -23.30 9.73 7.01
CA SER A 132 -23.36 9.15 5.67
C SER A 132 -22.09 9.66 4.99
N ARG A 133 -21.05 8.82 5.00
CA ARG A 133 -19.80 9.07 4.28
C ARG A 133 -20.00 9.10 2.77
N VAL A 134 -21.24 8.99 2.29
CA VAL A 134 -21.62 9.12 0.88
C VAL A 134 -21.10 10.44 0.32
N ALA A 135 -21.21 11.56 1.04
CA ALA A 135 -20.68 12.84 0.55
C ALA A 135 -19.14 12.80 0.42
N GLU A 136 -18.44 12.23 1.41
CA GLU A 136 -16.98 12.09 1.37
C GLU A 136 -16.51 11.09 0.30
N GLU A 137 -17.28 10.03 0.07
CA GLU A 137 -17.03 8.99 -0.93
C GLU A 137 -17.33 9.51 -2.34
N GLU A 138 -18.41 10.27 -2.53
CA GLU A 138 -18.72 10.99 -3.76
C GLU A 138 -17.65 12.04 -4.07
N GLU A 139 -17.21 12.82 -3.08
CA GLU A 139 -16.10 13.75 -3.24
C GLU A 139 -14.80 13.02 -3.60
N TRP A 140 -14.52 11.88 -2.98
CA TRP A 140 -13.35 11.07 -3.29
C TRP A 140 -13.43 10.49 -4.71
N LEU A 141 -14.59 9.97 -5.11
CA LEU A 141 -14.86 9.47 -6.45
C LEU A 141 -14.78 10.61 -7.48
N HIS A 142 -15.29 11.80 -7.15
CA HIS A 142 -15.23 12.98 -8.01
C HIS A 142 -13.79 13.47 -8.16
N LYS A 143 -13.01 13.57 -7.07
CA LYS A 143 -11.57 13.89 -7.10
C LYS A 143 -10.79 12.86 -7.92
N GLN A 144 -11.15 11.59 -7.81
CA GLN A 144 -10.50 10.52 -8.57
C GLN A 144 -10.89 10.54 -10.06
N ALA A 145 -12.15 10.80 -10.38
CA ALA A 145 -12.65 10.95 -11.74
C ALA A 145 -12.10 12.23 -12.39
N GLU A 146 -11.96 13.32 -11.64
CA GLU A 146 -11.32 14.56 -12.08
C GLU A 146 -9.83 14.34 -12.31
N ALA A 147 -9.12 13.67 -11.39
CA ALA A 147 -7.73 13.27 -11.61
C ALA A 147 -7.58 12.40 -12.88
N ARG A 148 -8.48 11.42 -13.08
CA ARG A 148 -8.53 10.62 -14.31
C ARG A 148 -8.87 11.45 -15.54
N ARG A 149 -9.77 12.44 -15.45
CA ARG A 149 -10.10 13.36 -16.55
C ARG A 149 -8.97 14.33 -16.85
N THR A 150 -8.19 14.79 -15.88
CA THR A 150 -7.00 15.61 -16.15
C THR A 150 -5.87 14.80 -16.77
N MET A 151 -5.79 13.49 -16.46
CA MET A 151 -4.88 12.57 -17.17
C MET A 151 -5.42 12.15 -18.54
N ASN A 152 -6.74 12.09 -18.70
CA ASN A 152 -7.46 11.69 -19.91
C ASN A 152 -8.13 12.88 -20.61
N THR A 153 -7.66 14.12 -20.39
CA THR A 153 -8.10 15.25 -21.21
C THR A 153 -7.57 14.92 -22.58
N ASP A 154 -8.49 14.48 -23.45
CA ASP A 154 -8.24 14.07 -24.81
C ASP A 154 -7.47 15.19 -25.51
N ILE A 155 -6.15 15.01 -25.57
CA ILE A 155 -5.27 15.82 -26.38
C ILE A 155 -5.25 15.11 -27.73
N PRO A 156 -5.85 15.67 -28.80
CA PRO A 156 -5.82 15.04 -30.12
C PRO A 156 -4.40 14.75 -30.62
N GLU A 157 -3.39 15.46 -30.11
CA GLU A 157 -1.96 15.19 -30.41
C GLU A 157 -1.41 13.93 -29.73
N LEU A 158 -2.08 13.37 -28.70
CA LEU A 158 -1.67 12.14 -28.02
C LEU A 158 -2.37 10.88 -28.57
N SER A 159 -3.47 11.01 -29.31
CA SER A 159 -4.17 9.85 -29.90
C SER A 159 -3.38 9.19 -31.02
N ASP A 160 -2.53 9.96 -31.70
CA ASP A 160 -1.70 9.51 -32.83
C ASP A 160 -0.38 8.85 -32.37
N LEU A 161 -0.08 8.90 -31.06
CA LEU A 161 1.14 8.34 -30.48
C LEU A 161 0.95 6.87 -30.13
N LYS A 162 1.95 6.04 -30.44
CA LYS A 162 1.96 4.62 -30.08
C LYS A 162 2.01 4.45 -28.55
N GLU A 163 1.55 3.29 -28.05
CA GLU A 163 1.53 2.97 -26.61
C GLU A 163 2.89 3.23 -25.92
N GLU A 164 4.00 2.91 -26.60
CA GLU A 164 5.37 3.15 -26.12
C GLU A 164 5.74 4.63 -26.02
N GLU A 165 5.14 5.48 -26.86
CA GLU A 165 5.37 6.92 -26.90
C GLU A 165 4.57 7.67 -25.82
N LYS A 166 3.66 6.99 -25.12
CA LYS A 166 2.94 7.50 -23.93
C LYS A 166 3.77 7.40 -22.64
N ASN A 167 5.02 6.93 -22.71
CA ASN A 167 5.93 6.97 -21.57
C ASN A 167 6.62 8.35 -21.48
N PRO A 168 6.51 9.08 -20.34
CA PRO A 168 7.17 10.38 -20.18
C PRO A 168 8.71 10.31 -20.34
N GLU A 169 9.32 9.18 -19.99
CA GLU A 169 10.76 8.96 -20.15
C GLU A 169 11.16 8.88 -21.63
N TRP A 170 10.34 8.21 -22.44
CA TRP A 170 10.57 8.11 -23.89
C TRP A 170 10.46 9.48 -24.57
N LEU A 171 9.46 10.28 -24.20
CA LEU A 171 9.29 11.64 -24.74
C LEU A 171 10.42 12.58 -24.28
N LYS A 172 10.91 12.42 -23.04
CA LYS A 172 12.10 13.13 -22.57
C LYS A 172 13.30 12.83 -23.46
N ASP A 173 13.55 11.56 -23.75
CA ASP A 173 14.69 11.14 -24.56
C ASP A 173 14.54 11.57 -26.02
N LYS A 174 13.32 11.55 -26.57
CA LYS A 174 13.01 12.13 -27.88
C LYS A 174 13.31 13.63 -27.89
N GLY A 175 12.88 14.37 -26.86
CA GLY A 175 13.21 15.78 -26.68
C GLY A 175 14.72 16.03 -26.60
N ASN A 176 15.47 15.18 -25.88
CA ASN A 176 16.92 15.27 -25.77
C ASN A 176 17.61 15.07 -27.13
N LYS A 177 17.16 14.08 -27.92
CA LYS A 177 17.66 13.85 -29.29
C LYS A 177 17.39 15.05 -30.18
N LEU A 178 16.18 15.61 -30.13
CA LEU A 178 15.81 16.80 -30.91
C LEU A 178 16.62 18.05 -30.50
N PHE A 179 16.91 18.19 -29.20
CA PHE A 179 17.77 19.24 -28.69
C PHE A 179 19.20 19.09 -29.20
N ALA A 180 19.72 17.86 -29.26
CA ALA A 180 21.05 17.58 -29.82
C ALA A 180 21.13 17.87 -31.32
N THR A 181 20.02 17.71 -32.06
CA THR A 181 19.91 18.12 -33.48
C THR A 181 19.56 19.60 -33.65
N GLU A 182 19.66 20.41 -32.60
CA GLU A 182 19.35 21.85 -32.57
C GLU A 182 17.91 22.23 -32.97
N ASN A 183 16.99 21.26 -33.03
CA ASN A 183 15.59 21.50 -33.31
C ASN A 183 14.84 21.80 -32.02
N TYR A 184 15.02 23.02 -31.51
CA TYR A 184 14.49 23.44 -30.22
C TYR A 184 12.95 23.51 -30.18
N LEU A 185 12.29 23.86 -31.30
CA LEU A 185 10.82 23.93 -31.36
C LEU A 185 10.19 22.53 -31.25
N ALA A 186 10.71 21.56 -32.01
CA ALA A 186 10.24 20.17 -31.91
C ALA A 186 10.56 19.58 -30.53
N ALA A 187 11.72 19.90 -29.94
CA ALA A 187 12.07 19.49 -28.59
C ALA A 187 11.08 20.04 -27.54
N ILE A 188 10.68 21.31 -27.65
CA ILE A 188 9.65 21.90 -26.77
C ILE A 188 8.33 21.15 -26.90
N ASN A 189 7.89 20.80 -28.11
CA ASN A 189 6.66 20.04 -28.29
C ASN A 189 6.74 18.66 -27.63
N ALA A 190 7.87 17.95 -27.79
CA ALA A 190 8.09 16.66 -27.12
C ALA A 190 8.05 16.80 -25.58
N TYR A 191 8.71 17.82 -25.01
CA TYR A 191 8.65 18.08 -23.57
C TYR A 191 7.27 18.52 -23.11
N ASN A 192 6.52 19.30 -23.90
CA ASN A 192 5.14 19.68 -23.59
C ASN A 192 4.25 18.44 -23.44
N LEU A 193 4.36 17.50 -24.39
CA LEU A 193 3.63 16.24 -24.31
C LEU A 193 4.06 15.43 -23.08
N ALA A 194 5.36 15.36 -22.79
CA ALA A 194 5.87 14.67 -21.60
C ALA A 194 5.32 15.28 -20.29
N ILE A 195 5.24 16.62 -20.21
CA ILE A 195 4.70 17.35 -19.05
C ILE A 195 3.19 17.12 -18.90
N ARG A 196 2.45 17.06 -20.02
CA ARG A 196 1.01 16.73 -19.99
C ARG A 196 0.76 15.33 -19.43
N LEU A 197 1.63 14.36 -19.73
CA LEU A 197 1.56 13.01 -19.16
C LEU A 197 1.99 12.96 -17.69
N ASN A 198 3.12 13.58 -17.35
CA ASN A 198 3.60 13.65 -15.97
C ASN A 198 4.22 15.02 -15.66
N ASN A 199 3.45 15.84 -14.95
CA ASN A 199 3.85 17.19 -14.56
C ASN A 199 4.76 17.24 -13.33
N LYS A 200 5.11 16.10 -12.71
CA LYS A 200 5.91 16.03 -11.48
C LYS A 200 7.41 15.84 -11.73
N ILE A 201 7.83 15.63 -12.97
CA ILE A 201 9.23 15.39 -13.32
C ILE A 201 9.96 16.73 -13.54
N PRO A 202 10.88 17.16 -12.66
CA PRO A 202 11.52 18.48 -12.76
C PRO A 202 12.45 18.61 -13.98
N LEU A 203 13.06 17.49 -14.40
CA LEU A 203 13.97 17.41 -15.55
C LEU A 203 13.30 17.85 -16.86
N LEU A 204 12.00 17.62 -17.02
CA LEU A 204 11.26 18.02 -18.22
C LEU A 204 11.19 19.55 -18.35
N TYR A 205 10.79 20.24 -17.28
CA TYR A 205 10.78 21.71 -17.23
C TYR A 205 12.18 22.27 -17.41
N LEU A 206 13.17 21.66 -16.75
CA LEU A 206 14.56 22.08 -16.86
C LEU A 206 15.01 22.04 -18.32
N ASN A 207 14.82 20.92 -19.02
CA ASN A 207 15.21 20.77 -20.42
C ASN A 207 14.39 21.66 -21.38
N ARG A 208 13.09 21.88 -21.11
CA ARG A 208 12.27 22.84 -21.84
C ARG A 208 12.78 24.27 -21.67
N ALA A 209 13.18 24.67 -20.46
CA ALA A 209 13.80 25.98 -20.20
C ALA A 209 15.09 26.19 -21.00
N ALA A 210 15.92 25.15 -21.18
CA ALA A 210 17.11 25.24 -22.01
C ALA A 210 16.77 25.49 -23.49
N CYS A 211 15.71 24.87 -24.00
CA CYS A 211 15.21 25.14 -25.36
C CYS A 211 14.71 26.59 -25.47
N HIS A 212 13.96 27.07 -24.47
CA HIS A 212 13.46 28.45 -24.44
C HIS A 212 14.59 29.48 -24.40
N LEU A 213 15.67 29.23 -23.64
CA LEU A 213 16.86 30.07 -23.65
C LEU A 213 17.50 30.16 -25.04
N LYS A 214 17.62 29.03 -25.75
CA LYS A 214 18.17 28.99 -27.11
C LYS A 214 17.31 29.75 -28.11
N LEU A 215 15.99 29.74 -27.92
CA LEU A 215 15.03 30.49 -28.74
C LEU A 215 14.77 31.92 -28.25
N LYS A 216 15.48 32.42 -27.23
CA LYS A 216 15.26 33.73 -26.60
C LYS A 216 13.84 33.96 -26.06
N ASN A 217 13.14 32.88 -25.70
CA ASN A 217 11.84 32.95 -25.02
C ASN A 217 12.06 33.10 -23.50
N LEU A 218 12.58 34.26 -23.08
CA LEU A 218 13.17 34.45 -21.74
C LEU A 218 12.14 34.31 -20.61
N HIS A 219 10.94 34.89 -20.75
CA HIS A 219 9.89 34.77 -19.74
C HIS A 219 9.47 33.31 -19.49
N LYS A 220 9.30 32.53 -20.56
CA LYS A 220 8.96 31.10 -20.47
C LYS A 220 10.09 30.29 -19.83
N ALA A 221 11.35 30.64 -20.13
CA ALA A 221 12.50 30.00 -19.48
C ALA A 221 12.54 30.25 -17.97
N ILE A 222 12.16 31.46 -17.52
CA ILE A 222 12.06 31.81 -16.09
C ILE A 222 10.94 31.02 -15.41
N GLU A 223 9.77 30.96 -16.05
CA GLU A 223 8.61 30.21 -15.56
C GLU A 223 8.96 28.72 -15.37
N ASP A 224 9.53 28.10 -16.41
CA ASP A 224 9.94 26.69 -16.37
C ASP A 224 11.01 26.40 -15.33
N SER A 225 12.01 27.28 -15.23
CA SER A 225 13.10 27.10 -14.25
C SER A 225 12.58 27.28 -12.82
N SER A 226 11.64 28.20 -12.60
CA SER A 226 10.99 28.39 -11.31
C SER A 226 10.13 27.18 -10.95
N LYS A 227 9.37 26.63 -11.92
CA LYS A 227 8.58 25.42 -11.69
C LYS A 227 9.45 24.21 -11.38
N ALA A 228 10.60 24.08 -12.05
CA ALA A 228 11.57 23.04 -11.74
C ALA A 228 12.09 23.17 -10.30
N LEU A 229 12.40 24.37 -9.82
CA LEU A 229 12.85 24.62 -8.44
C LEU A 229 11.77 24.29 -7.40
N GLU A 230 10.50 24.63 -7.66
CA GLU A 230 9.37 24.24 -6.80
C GLU A 230 9.31 22.71 -6.63
N LEU A 231 9.41 21.97 -7.73
CA LEU A 231 9.37 20.51 -7.72
C LEU A 231 10.62 19.85 -7.12
N LEU A 232 11.74 20.58 -7.05
CA LEU A 232 13.00 20.13 -6.45
C LEU A 232 13.09 20.45 -4.95
N THR A 233 11.98 20.80 -4.31
CA THR A 233 11.86 21.00 -2.86
C THR A 233 11.32 19.72 -2.21
N PRO A 234 11.94 19.18 -1.14
CA PRO A 234 13.06 19.72 -0.37
C PRO A 234 14.44 19.59 -1.04
N PRO A 235 15.42 20.42 -0.63
CA PRO A 235 16.79 20.35 -1.14
C PRO A 235 17.51 19.08 -0.63
N VAL A 236 17.82 18.16 -1.54
CA VAL A 236 18.52 16.89 -1.26
C VAL A 236 19.85 16.85 -2.05
N PRO A 237 20.90 16.15 -1.59
CA PRO A 237 22.14 16.01 -2.36
C PRO A 237 21.94 15.45 -3.78
N ASP A 238 21.06 14.45 -3.95
CA ASP A 238 20.79 13.83 -5.25
C ASP A 238 20.22 14.82 -6.29
N ASN A 239 19.41 15.78 -5.82
CA ASN A 239 18.78 16.77 -6.67
C ASN A 239 19.59 18.09 -6.77
N ALA A 240 20.76 18.15 -6.15
CA ALA A 240 21.63 19.35 -6.12
C ALA A 240 22.04 19.80 -7.53
N ASN A 241 22.45 18.88 -8.40
CA ASN A 241 22.86 19.21 -9.77
C ASN A 241 21.69 19.79 -10.59
N ALA A 242 20.48 19.23 -10.43
CA ALA A 242 19.29 19.74 -11.10
C ALA A 242 18.91 21.14 -10.59
N ARG A 243 18.98 21.38 -9.27
CA ARG A 243 18.73 22.70 -8.66
C ARG A 243 19.73 23.75 -9.14
N MET A 244 21.02 23.41 -9.14
CA MET A 244 22.07 24.28 -9.67
C MET A 244 21.78 24.66 -11.13
N LYS A 245 21.49 23.68 -12.00
CA LYS A 245 21.13 23.94 -13.41
C LYS A 245 19.89 24.83 -13.55
N ALA A 246 18.89 24.67 -12.68
CA ALA A 246 17.69 25.49 -12.70
C ALA A 246 17.99 26.94 -12.34
N HIS A 247 18.76 27.18 -11.27
CA HIS A 247 19.25 28.50 -10.90
C HIS A 247 20.08 29.15 -12.01
N VAL A 248 21.03 28.42 -12.61
CA VAL A 248 21.85 28.94 -13.72
C VAL A 248 20.98 29.33 -14.91
N ARG A 249 20.01 28.50 -15.32
CA ARG A 249 19.13 28.79 -16.46
C ARG A 249 18.22 30.00 -16.19
N ARG A 250 17.67 30.10 -14.98
CA ARG A 250 16.86 31.24 -14.56
C ARG A 250 17.67 32.53 -14.48
N GLY A 251 18.87 32.46 -13.89
CA GLY A 251 19.80 33.57 -13.80
C GLY A 251 20.24 34.07 -15.19
N THR A 252 20.56 33.17 -16.11
CA THR A 252 20.86 33.53 -17.51
C THR A 252 19.67 34.21 -18.19
N ALA A 253 18.45 33.73 -17.97
CA ALA A 253 17.26 34.36 -18.55
C ALA A 253 17.03 35.77 -17.99
N PHE A 254 17.20 35.97 -16.68
CA PHE A 254 17.11 37.29 -16.04
C PHE A 254 18.17 38.25 -16.57
N CYS A 255 19.43 37.80 -16.68
CA CYS A 255 20.50 38.65 -17.21
C CYS A 255 20.26 39.05 -18.68
N GLN A 256 19.67 38.17 -19.49
CA GLN A 256 19.27 38.50 -20.87
C GLN A 256 18.08 39.46 -20.94
N LEU A 257 17.28 39.56 -19.88
CA LEU A 257 16.23 40.58 -19.70
C LEU A 257 16.74 41.86 -19.02
N GLU A 258 18.05 41.99 -18.82
CA GLU A 258 18.69 43.11 -18.11
C GLU A 258 18.30 43.21 -16.62
N LEU A 259 17.71 42.16 -16.06
CA LEU A 259 17.40 41.99 -14.63
C LEU A 259 18.62 41.41 -13.91
N TYR A 260 19.69 42.20 -13.87
CA TYR A 260 21.01 41.73 -13.42
C TYR A 260 21.06 41.38 -11.92
N VAL A 261 20.29 42.07 -11.08
CA VAL A 261 20.28 41.84 -9.63
C VAL A 261 19.68 40.47 -9.31
N GLU A 262 18.53 40.17 -9.89
CA GLU A 262 17.85 38.88 -9.78
C GLU A 262 18.70 37.76 -10.40
N GLY A 263 19.31 38.04 -11.55
CA GLY A 263 20.23 37.11 -12.20
C GLY A 263 21.44 36.75 -11.35
N LEU A 264 22.04 37.75 -10.68
CA LEU A 264 23.17 37.55 -9.77
C LEU A 264 22.77 36.70 -8.55
N GLN A 265 21.60 36.96 -7.96
CA GLN A 265 21.09 36.16 -6.84
C GLN A 265 20.96 34.68 -7.20
N ASP A 266 20.46 34.38 -8.40
CA ASP A 266 20.37 33.00 -8.89
C ASP A 266 21.75 32.38 -9.14
N TYR A 267 22.71 33.13 -9.69
CA TYR A 267 24.08 32.63 -9.83
C TYR A 267 24.76 32.36 -8.48
N GLU A 268 24.55 33.23 -7.49
CA GLU A 268 25.05 33.00 -6.14
C GLU A 268 24.40 31.78 -5.48
N ALA A 269 23.09 31.57 -5.69
CA ALA A 269 22.40 30.36 -5.25
C ALA A 269 22.97 29.10 -5.91
N ALA A 270 23.29 29.16 -7.21
CA ALA A 270 23.95 28.07 -7.92
C ALA A 270 25.36 27.79 -7.37
N LEU A 271 26.16 28.83 -7.09
CA LEU A 271 27.51 28.71 -6.53
C LEU A 271 27.52 28.20 -5.08
N LYS A 272 26.46 28.43 -4.31
CA LYS A 272 26.30 27.79 -2.98
C LYS A 272 26.14 26.28 -3.08
N ILE A 273 25.59 25.77 -4.18
CA ILE A 273 25.39 24.33 -4.42
C ILE A 273 26.67 23.70 -5.00
N ASP A 274 27.25 24.32 -6.03
CA ASP A 274 28.51 23.89 -6.64
C ASP A 274 29.52 25.05 -6.71
N PRO A 275 30.33 25.23 -5.66
CA PRO A 275 31.32 26.29 -5.61
C PRO A 275 32.45 26.12 -6.63
N SER A 276 32.67 24.91 -7.17
CA SER A 276 33.80 24.62 -8.06
C SER A 276 33.52 24.99 -9.52
N ASN A 277 32.30 25.40 -9.85
CA ASN A 277 31.89 25.66 -11.22
C ASN A 277 32.42 27.00 -11.74
N LYS A 278 33.59 26.96 -12.39
CA LYS A 278 34.24 28.15 -12.99
C LYS A 278 33.38 28.89 -14.00
N ILE A 279 32.47 28.20 -14.72
CA ILE A 279 31.62 28.85 -15.73
C ILE A 279 30.64 29.80 -15.03
N VAL A 280 29.98 29.32 -13.97
CA VAL A 280 29.02 30.13 -13.20
C VAL A 280 29.74 31.24 -12.45
N GLN A 281 30.96 31.00 -11.95
CA GLN A 281 31.78 32.05 -11.32
C GLN A 281 32.08 33.19 -12.31
N ASN A 282 32.59 32.85 -13.50
CA ASN A 282 32.92 33.84 -14.52
C ASN A 282 31.67 34.62 -14.96
N ASP A 283 30.53 33.94 -15.12
CA ASP A 283 29.29 34.61 -15.50
C ASP A 283 28.78 35.52 -14.37
N ALA A 284 28.84 35.09 -13.11
CA ALA A 284 28.50 35.94 -11.97
C ALA A 284 29.41 37.17 -11.88
N GLU A 285 30.71 37.03 -12.11
CA GLU A 285 31.66 38.15 -12.11
C GLU A 285 31.37 39.18 -13.21
N LYS A 286 31.05 38.72 -14.44
CA LYS A 286 30.61 39.62 -15.52
C LYS A 286 29.39 40.43 -15.09
N ILE A 287 28.37 39.77 -14.51
CA ILE A 287 27.17 40.45 -14.04
C ILE A 287 27.48 41.44 -12.91
N ARG A 288 28.39 41.11 -11.98
CA ARG A 288 28.85 42.06 -10.95
C ARG A 288 29.51 43.29 -11.56
N ASN A 289 30.37 43.11 -12.57
CA ASN A 289 31.02 44.22 -13.26
C ASN A 289 30.00 45.12 -13.98
N ILE A 290 28.99 44.52 -14.62
CA ILE A 290 27.89 45.26 -15.24
C ILE A 290 27.13 46.09 -14.19
N ILE A 291 26.80 45.51 -13.05
CA ILE A 291 26.10 46.21 -11.96
C ILE A 291 26.95 47.34 -11.37
N GLN A 292 28.26 47.14 -11.25
CA GLN A 292 29.21 48.14 -10.75
C GLN A 292 29.57 49.21 -11.80
N GLY A 293 29.09 49.06 -13.05
CA GLY A 293 29.35 49.99 -14.14
C GLY A 293 30.78 49.96 -14.68
N THR A 294 31.54 48.88 -14.45
CA THR A 294 32.93 48.75 -14.88
C THR A 294 33.08 48.19 -16.29
N GLU A 295 32.02 47.66 -16.90
CA GLU A 295 32.00 47.28 -18.33
C GLU A 295 31.52 48.44 -19.22
N VAL A 296 32.47 49.05 -19.94
CA VAL A 296 32.18 49.96 -21.05
C VAL A 296 31.65 49.11 -22.21
N LYS A 297 30.38 49.33 -22.59
CA LYS A 297 29.77 48.76 -23.81
C LYS A 297 30.72 48.96 -24.99
N SER A 298 31.25 47.86 -25.53
CA SER A 298 32.01 47.82 -26.79
C SER A 298 31.07 47.60 -27.96
#